data_AF-A0A2E4JSE3-F1
#
_entry.id   AF-A0A2E4JSE3-F1
#
_cell.length_a   1.000
_cell.length_b   1.000
_cell.length_c   1.000
_cell.angle_alpha   90.00
_cell.angle_beta   90.00
_cell.angle_gamma   90.00
#
_symmetry.space_group_name_H-M   'P 1'
#
loop_
_entity.id
_entity.type
_entity.pdbx_description
1 polymer ?
#
loop_
_entity_poly.entity_id
_entity_poly.type
_entity_poly.pdbx_seq_one_letter_code
_entity_poly.pdbx_strand_id
1 'polypeptide(L)'
;MRRLLNMKIIESRKILSLLPSVITTSSFGIEKDYNYFSLRTKLEILAVISGMKHVYYDAIQLPERDSSNSSSLIDPEDESILTPKQIFGLDVLRQLESLAPRMQLLVKRTNFPRINFLEATIVPSHIVAAHSRTILFGRVIWLYLKHKTEDLIEKVLKGNLWLGQVLGYPSCCVRWSASIRTRFLEGGYNYFISTNNNAEEWDVLNYLHSFKEHYPGSEIIRAEVDSNILETWNKYPFVPHWACPSCLNGESDTTAFQNEKFSELALAISSKFHDDIINESKKVVQELRKYYNESTKSD
;
A
#
# COMPACT_ATOMS: atom_id res chain seq x y z
N MET A 1 -9.49 -29.90 3.49
CA MET A 1 -8.44 -28.91 3.15
C MET A 1 -8.05 -28.95 1.66
N ARG A 2 -7.62 -30.08 1.08
CA ARG A 2 -7.28 -30.18 -0.37
C ARG A 2 -8.40 -29.78 -1.34
N ARG A 3 -9.66 -30.16 -1.10
CA ARG A 3 -10.81 -29.72 -1.93
C ARG A 3 -11.02 -28.20 -1.94
N LEU A 4 -10.87 -27.54 -0.79
CA LEU A 4 -10.98 -26.09 -0.67
C LEU A 4 -9.82 -25.38 -1.38
N LEU A 5 -8.60 -25.92 -1.27
CA LEU A 5 -7.44 -25.39 -1.99
C LEU A 5 -7.60 -25.54 -3.51
N ASN A 6 -8.10 -26.68 -3.99
CA ASN A 6 -8.34 -26.90 -5.42
C ASN A 6 -9.44 -25.99 -5.99
N MET A 7 -10.56 -25.79 -5.26
CA MET A 7 -11.58 -24.83 -5.68
C MET A 7 -11.02 -23.40 -5.72
N LYS A 8 -10.24 -23.01 -4.70
CA LYS A 8 -9.57 -21.71 -4.69
C LYS A 8 -8.62 -21.55 -5.88
N ILE A 9 -7.82 -22.56 -6.21
CA ILE A 9 -6.91 -22.52 -7.36
C ILE A 9 -7.70 -22.37 -8.68
N ILE A 10 -8.81 -23.10 -8.84
CA ILE A 10 -9.65 -23.00 -10.05
C ILE A 10 -10.28 -21.61 -10.19
N GLU A 11 -10.87 -21.07 -9.12
CA GLU A 11 -11.45 -19.71 -9.15
C GLU A 11 -10.36 -18.63 -9.28
N SER A 12 -9.17 -18.87 -8.72
CA SER A 12 -8.00 -17.99 -8.90
C SER A 12 -7.56 -17.93 -10.35
N ARG A 13 -7.56 -19.05 -11.08
CA ARG A 13 -7.29 -19.05 -12.52
C ARG A 13 -8.33 -18.25 -13.31
N LYS A 14 -9.61 -18.28 -12.91
CA LYS A 14 -10.65 -17.44 -13.51
C LYS A 14 -10.39 -15.95 -13.24
N ILE A 15 -10.06 -15.59 -11.99
CA ILE A 15 -9.68 -14.21 -11.64
C ILE A 15 -8.47 -13.76 -12.47
N LEU A 16 -7.42 -14.57 -12.51
CA LEU A 16 -6.21 -14.29 -13.29
C LEU A 16 -6.49 -14.19 -14.79
N SER A 17 -7.52 -14.86 -15.32
CA SER A 17 -7.94 -14.71 -16.71
C SER A 17 -8.75 -13.44 -16.98
N LEU A 18 -9.32 -12.81 -15.94
CA LEU A 18 -9.99 -11.51 -16.01
C LEU A 18 -8.99 -10.35 -15.84
N LEU A 19 -7.81 -10.61 -15.30
CA LEU A 19 -6.79 -9.59 -15.08
C LEU A 19 -6.08 -9.00 -16.31
N PRO A 20 -5.96 -9.67 -17.47
CA PRO A 20 -5.37 -9.06 -18.66
C PRO A 20 -6.11 -7.78 -19.10
N SER A 21 -7.37 -7.63 -18.67
CA SER A 21 -8.22 -6.45 -18.87
C SER A 21 -8.23 -5.43 -17.71
N VAL A 22 -7.44 -5.63 -16.65
CA VAL A 22 -7.52 -4.95 -15.31
C VAL A 22 -6.26 -4.15 -14.95
N ILE A 23 -5.41 -3.83 -15.93
CA ILE A 23 -4.14 -3.10 -15.69
C ILE A 23 -4.27 -1.61 -16.02
N THR A 24 -4.46 -0.71 -15.03
CA THR A 24 -3.96 0.69 -15.13
C THR A 24 -3.78 1.40 -13.77
N THR A 25 -2.52 1.85 -13.56
CA THR A 25 -2.02 3.05 -12.85
C THR A 25 -2.35 3.32 -11.37
N SER A 26 -1.32 3.62 -10.56
CA SER A 26 -1.41 4.02 -9.14
C SER A 26 -1.19 5.53 -8.93
N SER A 27 -1.55 6.05 -7.75
CA SER A 27 -1.59 7.48 -7.39
C SER A 27 -0.35 7.97 -6.61
N PHE A 28 0.68 7.14 -6.44
CA PHE A 28 1.90 7.54 -5.73
C PHE A 28 2.91 8.18 -6.68
N GLY A 29 2.69 9.45 -7.06
CA GLY A 29 3.73 10.43 -7.45
C GLY A 29 4.78 10.10 -8.53
N ILE A 30 4.79 8.89 -9.08
CA ILE A 30 5.69 8.39 -10.11
C ILE A 30 4.77 8.05 -11.27
N GLU A 31 4.56 9.01 -12.16
CA GLU A 31 3.64 8.92 -13.31
C GLU A 31 4.02 7.83 -14.34
N LYS A 32 5.03 6.98 -14.06
CA LYS A 32 5.64 6.05 -15.03
C LYS A 32 5.52 4.56 -14.75
N ASP A 33 4.97 4.10 -13.62
CA ASP A 33 5.14 2.69 -13.23
C ASP A 33 3.92 1.78 -13.46
N TYR A 34 3.66 1.46 -14.73
CA TYR A 34 2.74 0.38 -15.11
C TYR A 34 3.18 -0.98 -14.54
N ASN A 35 4.48 -1.25 -14.52
CA ASN A 35 5.04 -2.53 -14.07
C ASN A 35 4.89 -2.72 -12.55
N TYR A 36 5.01 -1.64 -11.75
CA TYR A 36 4.78 -1.69 -10.30
C TYR A 36 3.33 -2.08 -9.96
N PHE A 37 2.37 -1.47 -10.64
CA PHE A 37 0.94 -1.74 -10.41
C PHE A 37 0.55 -3.17 -10.79
N SER A 38 1.05 -3.65 -11.94
CA SER A 38 0.82 -5.03 -12.38
C SER A 38 1.35 -6.03 -11.36
N LEU A 39 2.62 -5.87 -10.93
CA LEU A 39 3.24 -6.75 -9.95
C LEU A 39 2.48 -6.72 -8.62
N ARG A 40 2.19 -5.53 -8.09
CA ARG A 40 1.47 -5.37 -6.83
C ARG A 40 0.10 -6.03 -6.85
N THR A 41 -0.66 -5.88 -7.93
CA THR A 41 -1.98 -6.51 -8.08
C THR A 41 -1.86 -8.04 -7.99
N LYS A 42 -0.88 -8.63 -8.68
CA LYS A 42 -0.64 -10.08 -8.63
C LYS A 42 -0.27 -10.57 -7.22
N LEU A 43 0.55 -9.81 -6.50
CA LEU A 43 0.93 -10.11 -5.12
C LEU A 43 -0.26 -10.00 -4.17
N GLU A 44 -1.12 -8.99 -4.32
CA GLU A 44 -2.34 -8.84 -3.54
C GLU A 44 -3.31 -10.02 -3.79
N ILE A 45 -3.41 -10.51 -5.03
CA ILE A 45 -4.19 -11.70 -5.36
C ILE A 45 -3.63 -12.96 -4.69
N LEU A 46 -2.32 -13.21 -4.80
CA LEU A 46 -1.68 -14.34 -4.11
C LEU A 46 -2.01 -14.33 -2.63
N ALA A 47 -1.99 -13.13 -2.07
CA ALA A 47 -2.15 -12.96 -0.66
C ALA A 47 -3.64 -13.12 -0.24
N VAL A 48 -4.62 -12.68 -1.04
CA VAL A 48 -6.04 -13.08 -0.90
C VAL A 48 -6.21 -14.61 -0.93
N ILE A 49 -5.60 -15.28 -1.91
CA ILE A 49 -5.76 -16.73 -2.12
C ILE A 49 -5.16 -17.52 -0.96
N SER A 50 -3.99 -17.11 -0.47
CA SER A 50 -3.30 -17.68 0.69
C SER A 50 -4.15 -17.61 1.97
N GLY A 51 -5.20 -16.79 1.97
CA GLY A 51 -6.02 -16.51 3.13
C GLY A 51 -5.42 -15.46 4.07
N MET A 52 -4.40 -14.72 3.60
CA MET A 52 -4.07 -13.43 4.19
C MET A 52 -5.25 -12.47 3.98
N LYS A 53 -5.39 -11.54 4.92
CA LYS A 53 -6.52 -10.63 5.00
C LYS A 53 -6.14 -9.46 4.11
N HIS A 54 -6.79 -9.25 2.97
CA HIS A 54 -6.32 -8.25 2.02
C HIS A 54 -7.20 -7.01 1.97
N VAL A 55 -6.50 -5.91 1.68
CA VAL A 55 -7.01 -4.58 1.45
C VAL A 55 -6.73 -4.27 0.01
N TYR A 56 -7.79 -4.07 -0.77
CA TYR A 56 -7.68 -3.38 -2.04
C TYR A 56 -7.90 -1.89 -1.80
N TYR A 57 -6.99 -1.09 -2.33
CA TYR A 57 -7.01 0.35 -2.25
C TYR A 57 -7.67 0.92 -3.50
N ASP A 58 -8.54 1.89 -3.30
CA ASP A 58 -8.80 2.90 -4.31
C ASP A 58 -8.83 4.24 -3.59
N ALA A 59 -7.71 4.96 -3.58
CA ALA A 59 -7.82 6.40 -3.42
C ALA A 59 -8.08 6.97 -4.80
N ILE A 60 -9.36 7.01 -5.09
CA ILE A 60 -9.94 8.15 -5.78
C ILE A 60 -9.56 9.35 -4.92
N GLN A 61 -8.46 10.03 -5.25
CA GLN A 61 -8.30 11.42 -4.87
C GLN A 61 -9.49 12.14 -5.51
N LEU A 62 -10.53 12.37 -4.71
CA LEU A 62 -11.57 13.29 -5.10
C LEU A 62 -10.88 14.64 -5.33
N PRO A 63 -11.21 15.36 -6.42
CA PRO A 63 -10.61 16.65 -6.72
C PRO A 63 -10.64 17.52 -5.46
N GLU A 64 -9.54 18.24 -5.21
CA GLU A 64 -9.45 19.15 -4.07
C GLU A 64 -10.69 20.02 -4.01
N ARG A 65 -11.35 19.99 -2.86
CA ARG A 65 -12.58 20.72 -2.62
C ARG A 65 -12.28 22.19 -2.91
N ASP A 66 -12.96 22.77 -3.89
CA ASP A 66 -12.91 24.20 -4.06
C ASP A 66 -13.49 24.81 -2.77
N SER A 67 -12.65 25.46 -1.98
CA SER A 67 -12.95 25.88 -0.60
C SER A 67 -14.13 26.85 -0.48
N SER A 68 -14.68 27.28 -1.62
CA SER A 68 -15.82 28.17 -1.78
C SER A 68 -17.20 27.52 -1.67
N ASN A 69 -17.34 26.19 -1.79
CA ASN A 69 -18.65 25.51 -1.75
C ASN A 69 -18.74 24.43 -0.64
N SER A 70 -19.29 24.82 0.50
CA SER A 70 -19.24 24.03 1.75
C SER A 70 -20.42 23.07 1.99
N SER A 71 -21.43 22.97 1.12
CA SER A 71 -22.70 22.31 1.49
C SER A 71 -23.12 21.04 0.74
N SER A 72 -22.47 20.63 -0.35
CA SER A 72 -22.75 19.32 -0.98
C SER A 72 -21.67 18.30 -0.63
N LEU A 73 -22.09 17.22 0.04
CA LEU A 73 -21.32 15.97 0.03
C LEU A 73 -21.41 15.46 -1.41
N ILE A 74 -20.32 15.59 -2.16
CA ILE A 74 -20.17 14.90 -3.46
C ILE A 74 -20.39 13.42 -3.16
N ASP A 75 -21.36 12.81 -3.84
CA ASP A 75 -21.51 11.36 -3.80
C ASP A 75 -20.26 10.78 -4.49
N PRO A 76 -19.38 10.07 -3.76
CA PRO A 76 -18.21 9.45 -4.38
C PRO A 76 -18.56 8.31 -5.35
N GLU A 77 -19.85 7.96 -5.50
CA GLU A 77 -20.35 7.09 -6.57
C GLU A 77 -20.81 7.86 -7.83
N ASP A 78 -20.72 9.19 -7.84
CA ASP A 78 -20.95 9.98 -9.05
C ASP A 78 -19.79 9.76 -10.04
N GLU A 79 -19.96 8.79 -10.93
CA GLU A 79 -18.96 8.46 -11.96
C GLU A 79 -18.65 9.63 -12.91
N SER A 80 -19.53 10.64 -12.98
CA SER A 80 -19.37 11.77 -13.89
C SER A 80 -18.18 12.67 -13.57
N ILE A 81 -17.68 12.62 -12.34
CA ILE A 81 -16.51 13.39 -11.87
C ILE A 81 -15.22 12.56 -11.82
N LEU A 82 -15.29 11.28 -12.19
CA LEU A 82 -14.15 10.38 -12.11
C LEU A 82 -13.33 10.41 -13.40
N THR A 83 -12.01 10.42 -13.25
CA THR A 83 -11.09 10.20 -14.36
C THR A 83 -11.25 8.77 -14.91
N PRO A 84 -10.94 8.50 -16.18
CA PRO A 84 -10.99 7.14 -16.75
C PRO A 84 -10.21 6.10 -15.91
N LYS A 85 -9.11 6.53 -15.28
CA LYS A 85 -8.32 5.73 -14.34
C LYS A 85 -9.12 5.32 -13.09
N GLN A 86 -9.88 6.25 -12.52
CA GLN A 86 -10.72 5.99 -11.34
C GLN A 86 -11.91 5.11 -11.70
N ILE A 87 -12.54 5.32 -12.86
CA ILE A 87 -13.62 4.45 -13.38
C ILE A 87 -13.11 3.01 -13.53
N PHE A 88 -11.91 2.86 -14.08
CA PHE A 88 -11.29 1.55 -14.26
C PHE A 88 -11.02 0.85 -12.91
N GLY A 89 -10.46 1.57 -11.93
CA GLY A 89 -10.29 1.05 -10.57
C GLY A 89 -11.60 0.52 -9.97
N LEU A 90 -12.70 1.25 -10.18
CA LEU A 90 -14.03 0.82 -9.75
C LEU A 90 -14.51 -0.46 -10.43
N ASP A 91 -14.23 -0.66 -11.72
CA ASP A 91 -14.62 -1.88 -12.43
C ASP A 91 -13.88 -3.12 -11.91
N VAL A 92 -12.59 -2.97 -11.58
CA VAL A 92 -11.80 -4.03 -10.95
C VAL A 92 -12.37 -4.39 -9.60
N LEU A 93 -12.72 -3.39 -8.79
CA LEU A 93 -13.35 -3.58 -7.49
C LEU A 93 -14.69 -4.29 -7.62
N ARG A 94 -15.57 -3.85 -8.53
CA ARG A 94 -16.85 -4.50 -8.80
C ARG A 94 -16.67 -5.96 -9.20
N GLN A 95 -15.68 -6.26 -10.04
CA GLN A 95 -15.36 -7.63 -10.42
C GLN A 95 -14.89 -8.44 -9.19
N LEU A 96 -13.95 -7.93 -8.40
CA LEU A 96 -13.48 -8.60 -7.18
C LEU A 96 -14.61 -8.87 -6.18
N GLU A 97 -15.49 -7.89 -5.96
CA GLU A 97 -16.67 -8.04 -5.10
C GLU A 97 -17.64 -9.09 -5.64
N SER A 98 -17.87 -9.11 -6.96
CA SER A 98 -18.75 -10.12 -7.58
C SER A 98 -18.17 -11.54 -7.49
N LEU A 99 -16.84 -11.67 -7.44
CA LEU A 99 -16.14 -12.95 -7.34
C LEU A 99 -15.96 -13.40 -5.89
N ALA A 100 -15.96 -12.48 -4.93
CA ALA A 100 -15.75 -12.77 -3.51
C ALA A 100 -16.67 -13.89 -2.97
N PRO A 101 -18.00 -13.89 -3.21
CA PRO A 101 -18.87 -14.98 -2.76
C PRO A 101 -18.47 -16.35 -3.33
N ARG A 102 -18.02 -16.41 -4.59
CA ARG A 102 -17.56 -17.66 -5.24
C ARG A 102 -16.30 -18.21 -4.59
N MET A 103 -15.46 -17.32 -4.08
CA MET A 103 -14.25 -17.66 -3.32
C MET A 103 -14.51 -17.89 -1.82
N GLN A 104 -15.78 -17.78 -1.37
CA GLN A 104 -16.16 -17.80 0.04
C GLN A 104 -15.45 -16.69 0.85
N LEU A 105 -15.26 -15.54 0.21
CA LEU A 105 -14.75 -14.32 0.82
C LEU A 105 -15.91 -13.41 1.23
N LEU A 106 -15.73 -12.77 2.37
CA LEU A 106 -16.53 -11.65 2.85
C LEU A 106 -15.94 -10.35 2.30
N VAL A 107 -16.83 -9.41 2.01
CA VAL A 107 -16.49 -8.07 1.52
C VAL A 107 -16.89 -7.05 2.57
N LYS A 108 -16.03 -6.08 2.86
CA LYS A 108 -16.37 -4.91 3.69
C LYS A 108 -15.76 -3.66 3.10
N ARG A 109 -16.55 -2.60 2.96
CA ARG A 109 -16.06 -1.28 2.53
C ARG A 109 -15.86 -0.40 3.76
N THR A 110 -14.75 0.32 3.82
CA THR A 110 -14.43 1.23 4.93
C THR A 110 -13.71 2.48 4.41
N ASN A 111 -13.56 3.49 5.26
CA ASN A 111 -12.54 4.52 5.03
C ASN A 111 -11.13 3.91 5.18
N PHE A 112 -10.14 4.58 4.61
CA PHE A 112 -8.75 4.18 4.78
C PHE A 112 -8.37 4.19 6.28
N PRO A 113 -7.70 3.14 6.79
CA PRO A 113 -7.22 3.10 8.16
C PRO A 113 -6.28 4.25 8.53
N ARG A 114 -6.28 4.65 9.80
CA ARG A 114 -5.31 5.62 10.29
C ARG A 114 -3.88 5.14 10.03
N ILE A 115 -3.03 6.04 9.57
CA ILE A 115 -1.60 5.77 9.47
C ILE A 115 -1.03 5.63 10.88
N ASN A 116 -0.28 4.55 11.09
CA ASN A 116 0.45 4.34 12.33
C ASN A 116 1.85 4.92 12.24
N PHE A 117 2.23 5.61 13.31
CA PHE A 117 3.58 6.10 13.58
C PHE A 117 4.10 5.37 14.82
N LEU A 118 5.43 5.33 14.97
CA LEU A 118 6.02 5.11 16.29
C LEU A 118 5.78 6.33 17.17
N GLU A 119 6.21 6.27 18.42
CA GLU A 119 6.20 7.42 19.30
C GLU A 119 7.07 8.53 18.70
N ALA A 120 6.42 9.55 18.13
CA ALA A 120 7.07 10.76 17.65
C ALA A 120 7.35 11.65 18.87
N THR A 121 8.62 11.76 19.23
CA THR A 121 9.04 12.43 20.47
C THR A 121 9.07 13.95 20.33
N ILE A 122 9.16 14.44 19.09
CA ILE A 122 9.32 15.88 18.81
C ILE A 122 8.02 16.52 18.32
N VAL A 123 7.16 15.75 17.65
CA VAL A 123 5.89 16.25 17.12
C VAL A 123 4.80 16.15 18.18
N PRO A 124 4.07 17.23 18.50
CA PRO A 124 2.96 17.19 19.45
C PRO A 124 1.93 16.12 19.09
N SER A 125 1.46 15.37 20.08
CA SER A 125 0.56 14.22 19.85
C SER A 125 -0.74 14.58 19.12
N HIS A 126 -1.25 15.80 19.30
CA HIS A 126 -2.43 16.28 18.57
C HIS A 126 -2.14 16.52 17.09
N ILE A 127 -0.95 17.00 16.72
CA ILE A 127 -0.49 17.12 15.32
C ILE A 127 -0.38 15.73 14.70
N VAL A 128 0.26 14.77 15.37
CA VAL A 128 0.36 13.38 14.89
C VAL A 128 -1.04 12.79 14.66
N ALA A 129 -1.96 13.00 15.62
CA ALA A 129 -3.32 12.51 15.53
C ALA A 129 -4.13 13.18 14.41
N ALA A 130 -3.94 14.48 14.17
CA ALA A 130 -4.58 15.20 13.08
C ALA A 130 -4.02 14.73 11.73
N HIS A 131 -2.69 14.74 11.57
CA HIS A 131 -1.97 14.27 10.38
C HIS A 131 -2.36 12.83 10.01
N SER A 132 -2.44 11.91 10.97
CA SER A 132 -2.84 10.52 10.72
C SER A 132 -4.24 10.34 10.12
N ARG A 133 -5.14 11.33 10.27
CA ARG A 133 -6.52 11.30 9.75
C ARG A 133 -6.66 11.93 8.37
N THR A 134 -5.71 12.77 7.98
CA THR A 134 -5.80 13.68 6.83
C THR A 134 -4.90 13.27 5.66
N ILE A 135 -3.82 12.51 5.89
CA ILE A 135 -2.90 12.10 4.81
C ILE A 135 -3.57 11.20 3.77
N LEU A 136 -4.58 10.41 4.16
CA LEU A 136 -5.21 9.44 3.27
C LEU A 136 -6.73 9.58 3.30
N PHE A 137 -7.23 10.36 2.34
CA PHE A 137 -8.61 10.26 1.90
C PHE A 137 -8.72 9.13 0.89
N GLY A 138 -9.55 8.13 1.20
CA GLY A 138 -9.76 7.00 0.32
C GLY A 138 -10.68 5.97 0.93
N ARG A 139 -11.26 5.14 0.06
CA ARG A 139 -12.05 3.97 0.46
C ARG A 139 -11.19 2.73 0.32
N VAL A 140 -11.44 1.77 1.20
CA VAL A 140 -10.78 0.47 1.22
C VAL A 140 -11.84 -0.60 1.09
N ILE A 141 -11.58 -1.58 0.23
CA ILE A 141 -12.34 -2.81 0.15
C ILE A 141 -11.53 -3.93 0.80
N TRP A 142 -12.10 -4.52 1.85
CA TRP A 142 -11.54 -5.66 2.54
C TRP A 142 -12.11 -6.94 1.97
N LEU A 143 -11.24 -7.86 1.57
CA LEU A 143 -11.59 -9.22 1.16
C LEU A 143 -11.00 -10.21 2.15
N TYR A 144 -11.85 -11.00 2.82
CA TYR A 144 -11.39 -11.86 3.93
C TYR A 144 -12.24 -13.12 4.15
N LEU A 145 -11.63 -14.17 4.73
CA LEU A 145 -12.25 -15.50 4.84
C LEU A 145 -13.05 -15.79 6.13
N LYS A 146 -12.88 -14.98 7.19
CA LYS A 146 -13.37 -15.33 8.54
C LYS A 146 -13.93 -14.12 9.26
N HIS A 147 -15.03 -14.30 10.01
CA HIS A 147 -15.58 -13.26 10.88
C HIS A 147 -14.58 -12.72 11.91
N LYS A 148 -13.63 -13.54 12.42
CA LYS A 148 -12.54 -13.07 13.31
C LYS A 148 -11.64 -12.00 12.67
N THR A 149 -11.66 -11.84 11.35
CA THR A 149 -10.97 -10.75 10.66
C THR A 149 -11.68 -9.42 10.83
N GLU A 150 -13.01 -9.43 10.92
CA GLU A 150 -13.80 -8.21 11.09
C GLU A 150 -13.42 -7.46 12.37
N ASP A 151 -13.23 -8.17 13.48
CA ASP A 151 -12.73 -7.58 14.74
C ASP A 151 -11.36 -6.90 14.58
N LEU A 152 -10.49 -7.47 13.74
CA LEU A 152 -9.18 -6.86 13.48
C LEU A 152 -9.28 -5.63 12.58
N ILE A 153 -10.17 -5.67 11.58
CA ILE A 153 -10.47 -4.51 10.73
C ILE A 153 -10.97 -3.36 11.62
N GLU A 154 -11.93 -3.63 12.50
CA GLU A 154 -12.45 -2.63 13.45
C GLU A 154 -11.36 -2.06 14.35
N LYS A 155 -10.43 -2.89 14.84
CA LYS A 155 -9.27 -2.41 15.62
C LYS A 155 -8.37 -1.49 14.81
N VAL A 156 -8.11 -1.82 13.54
CA VAL A 156 -7.30 -0.98 12.65
C VAL A 156 -7.98 0.34 12.34
N LEU A 157 -9.29 0.35 12.06
CA LEU A 157 -10.05 1.58 11.82
C LEU A 157 -10.03 2.52 13.04
N LYS A 158 -10.03 1.95 14.25
CA LYS A 158 -9.92 2.70 15.51
C LYS A 158 -8.50 3.13 15.85
N GLY A 159 -7.48 2.67 15.10
CA GLY A 159 -6.07 2.94 15.36
C GLY A 159 -5.45 2.09 16.48
N ASN A 160 -6.15 1.06 16.94
CA ASN A 160 -5.70 0.15 18.01
C ASN A 160 -4.81 -0.99 17.49
N LEU A 161 -4.66 -1.10 16.18
CA LEU A 161 -3.83 -2.12 15.53
C LEU A 161 -3.27 -1.52 14.23
N TRP A 162 -2.11 -2.01 13.80
CA TRP A 162 -1.49 -1.50 12.58
C TRP A 162 -1.99 -2.25 11.35
N LEU A 163 -2.16 -1.53 10.23
CA LEU A 163 -2.63 -2.10 8.97
C LEU A 163 -1.82 -3.33 8.56
N GLY A 164 -0.49 -3.22 8.56
CA GLY A 164 0.41 -4.32 8.19
C GLY A 164 0.23 -5.57 9.06
N GLN A 165 -0.15 -5.42 10.33
CA GLN A 165 -0.41 -6.57 11.21
C GLN A 165 -1.69 -7.31 10.82
N VAL A 166 -2.72 -6.60 10.36
CA VAL A 166 -3.94 -7.23 9.83
C VAL A 166 -3.66 -7.91 8.51
N LEU A 167 -2.84 -7.29 7.65
CA LEU A 167 -2.39 -7.89 6.41
C LEU A 167 -1.49 -9.12 6.61
N GLY A 168 -1.00 -9.35 7.84
CA GLY A 168 -0.15 -10.50 8.17
C GLY A 168 1.33 -10.28 7.87
N TYR A 169 1.77 -9.03 7.75
CA TYR A 169 3.16 -8.69 7.50
C TYR A 169 4.01 -8.96 8.76
N PRO A 170 5.32 -9.25 8.60
CA PRO A 170 6.22 -9.46 9.73
C PRO A 170 6.23 -8.23 10.63
N SER A 171 6.14 -8.43 11.94
CA SER A 171 6.05 -7.33 12.92
C SER A 171 7.26 -6.40 12.85
N CYS A 172 8.45 -6.93 12.58
CA CYS A 172 9.67 -6.15 12.34
C CYS A 172 9.53 -5.24 11.10
N CYS A 173 8.95 -5.73 10.00
CA CYS A 173 8.70 -4.93 8.79
C CYS A 173 7.68 -3.81 9.05
N VAL A 174 6.60 -4.11 9.77
CA VAL A 174 5.59 -3.08 10.10
C VAL A 174 6.20 -2.00 11.02
N ARG A 175 7.00 -2.39 12.01
CA ARG A 175 7.71 -1.46 12.90
C ARG A 175 8.71 -0.58 12.15
N TRP A 176 9.50 -1.15 11.25
CA TRP A 176 10.42 -0.38 10.42
C TRP A 176 9.67 0.62 9.53
N SER A 177 8.59 0.19 8.85
CA SER A 177 7.77 1.10 8.04
C SER A 177 7.17 2.24 8.87
N ALA A 178 6.67 1.96 10.09
CA ALA A 178 6.21 2.99 11.01
C ALA A 178 7.35 3.94 11.43
N SER A 179 8.55 3.41 11.65
CA SER A 179 9.74 4.22 11.99
C SER A 179 10.13 5.19 10.87
N ILE A 180 10.11 4.75 9.62
CA ILE A 180 10.38 5.60 8.45
C ILE A 180 9.38 6.76 8.40
N ARG A 181 8.07 6.46 8.51
CA ARG A 181 7.03 7.50 8.51
C ARG A 181 7.19 8.49 9.65
N THR A 182 7.61 8.00 10.83
CA THR A 182 7.87 8.84 12.00
C THR A 182 9.03 9.79 11.75
N ARG A 183 10.13 9.29 11.16
CA ARG A 183 11.29 10.12 10.80
C ARG A 183 10.93 11.19 9.76
N PHE A 184 10.10 10.85 8.76
CA PHE A 184 9.60 11.83 7.80
C PHE A 184 8.75 12.92 8.46
N LEU A 185 7.84 12.51 9.35
CA LEU A 185 6.98 13.42 10.10
C LEU A 185 7.79 14.35 11.00
N GLU A 186 8.72 13.82 11.80
CA GLU A 186 9.58 14.59 12.69
C GLU A 186 10.51 15.54 11.93
N GLY A 187 11.12 15.07 10.83
CA GLY A 187 12.00 15.89 10.02
C GLY A 187 11.26 17.06 9.35
N GLY A 188 10.09 16.78 8.77
CA GLY A 188 9.24 17.82 8.18
C GLY A 188 8.76 18.83 9.22
N TYR A 189 8.30 18.36 10.38
CA TYR A 189 7.86 19.22 11.49
C TYR A 189 8.99 20.13 11.97
N ASN A 190 10.17 19.56 12.25
CA ASN A 190 11.33 20.32 12.73
C ASN A 190 11.77 21.37 11.73
N TYR A 191 11.86 21.00 10.45
CA TYR A 191 12.24 21.93 9.40
C TYR A 191 11.25 23.10 9.32
N PHE A 192 9.94 22.81 9.32
CA PHE A 192 8.92 23.85 9.22
C PHE A 192 8.96 24.82 10.40
N ILE A 193 8.98 24.31 11.63
CA ILE A 193 9.04 25.13 12.84
C ILE A 193 10.34 25.96 12.89
N SER A 194 11.47 25.41 12.42
CA SER A 194 12.75 26.14 12.40
C SER A 194 12.82 27.28 11.39
N THR A 195 11.99 27.24 10.35
CA THR A 195 11.98 28.20 9.25
C THR A 195 10.82 29.19 9.32
N ASN A 196 9.79 28.90 10.13
CA ASN A 196 8.58 29.71 10.26
C ASN A 196 8.36 30.11 11.71
N ASN A 197 8.92 31.26 12.10
CA ASN A 197 8.67 31.86 13.41
C ASN A 197 7.18 32.22 13.53
N ASN A 198 6.54 31.76 14.62
CA ASN A 198 5.10 31.94 14.91
C ASN A 198 4.13 31.16 14.01
N ALA A 199 4.53 30.01 13.47
CA ALA A 199 3.62 29.12 12.75
C ALA A 199 2.41 28.71 13.61
N GLU A 200 1.20 28.81 13.05
CA GLU A 200 0.00 28.27 13.68
C GLU A 200 -0.10 26.76 13.42
N GLU A 201 -0.90 26.06 14.26
CA GLU A 201 -1.12 24.61 14.14
C GLU A 201 -1.60 24.21 12.74
N TRP A 202 -2.44 25.05 12.13
CA TRP A 202 -2.99 24.80 10.80
C TRP A 202 -1.94 24.91 9.70
N ASP A 203 -0.97 25.82 9.84
CA ASP A 203 0.14 25.96 8.90
C ASP A 203 1.04 24.73 8.94
N VAL A 204 1.30 24.20 10.14
CA VAL A 204 2.06 22.96 10.33
C VAL A 204 1.35 21.80 9.63
N LEU A 205 0.04 21.63 9.83
CA LEU A 205 -0.72 20.54 9.22
C LEU A 205 -0.77 20.66 7.70
N ASN A 206 -1.02 21.87 7.17
CA ASN A 206 -1.01 22.10 5.73
C ASN A 206 0.36 21.85 5.10
N TYR A 207 1.43 22.29 5.78
CA TYR A 207 2.78 21.96 5.38
C TYR A 207 2.98 20.43 5.35
N LEU A 208 2.75 19.73 6.46
CA LEU A 208 2.95 18.28 6.53
C LEU A 208 2.08 17.49 5.53
N HIS A 209 0.93 18.00 5.11
CA HIS A 209 0.08 17.37 4.07
C HIS A 209 0.56 17.66 2.65
N SER A 210 0.90 18.91 2.37
CA SER A 210 1.32 19.35 1.03
C SER A 210 2.74 18.88 0.71
N PHE A 211 3.57 18.67 1.73
CA PHE A 211 4.96 18.32 1.55
C PHE A 211 5.12 16.83 1.29
N LYS A 212 5.30 16.49 0.02
CA LYS A 212 5.86 15.22 -0.42
C LYS A 212 7.33 15.16 0.03
N GLU A 213 7.66 15.01 1.31
CA GLU A 213 9.02 14.64 1.80
C GLU A 213 10.23 15.42 1.19
N HIS A 214 10.17 16.73 0.90
CA HIS A 214 11.26 17.49 0.24
C HIS A 214 11.99 18.48 1.18
N TYR A 215 12.36 18.07 2.39
CA TYR A 215 13.07 18.92 3.35
C TYR A 215 14.53 18.50 3.44
N PRO A 216 15.49 19.39 3.80
CA PRO A 216 16.89 19.01 3.93
C PRO A 216 17.08 17.80 4.86
N GLY A 217 17.71 16.73 4.36
CA GLY A 217 17.90 15.47 5.07
C GLY A 217 16.85 14.40 4.77
N SER A 218 15.74 14.73 4.09
CA SER A 218 14.73 13.76 3.68
C SER A 218 15.25 12.81 2.60
N GLU A 219 16.20 13.25 1.78
CA GLU A 219 16.87 12.48 0.75
C GLU A 219 17.59 11.24 1.32
N ILE A 220 18.12 11.33 2.53
CA ILE A 220 18.78 10.20 3.21
C ILE A 220 17.74 9.13 3.57
N ILE A 221 16.59 9.55 4.10
CA ILE A 221 15.50 8.62 4.47
C ILE A 221 14.92 7.98 3.21
N ARG A 222 14.72 8.76 2.14
CA ARG A 222 14.26 8.25 0.85
C ARG A 222 15.24 7.23 0.26
N ALA A 223 16.55 7.54 0.25
CA ALA A 223 17.56 6.61 -0.23
C ALA A 223 17.55 5.28 0.54
N GLU A 224 17.33 5.31 1.86
CA GLU A 224 17.15 4.10 2.68
C GLU A 224 15.91 3.31 2.25
N VAL A 225 14.75 3.96 2.12
CA VAL A 225 13.50 3.32 1.69
C VAL A 225 13.65 2.69 0.32
N ASP A 226 14.20 3.45 -0.62
CA ASP A 226 14.37 3.07 -2.01
C ASP A 226 15.32 1.87 -2.16
N SER A 227 16.44 1.89 -1.43
CA SER A 227 17.35 0.75 -1.33
C SER A 227 16.63 -0.50 -0.80
N ASN A 228 15.85 -0.36 0.27
CA ASN A 228 15.10 -1.47 0.84
C ASN A 228 14.02 -2.02 -0.11
N ILE A 229 13.31 -1.16 -0.85
CA ILE A 229 12.33 -1.58 -1.85
C ILE A 229 13.01 -2.41 -2.95
N LEU A 230 14.07 -1.85 -3.54
CA LEU A 230 14.87 -2.51 -4.58
C LEU A 230 15.37 -3.88 -4.12
N GLU A 231 15.95 -3.94 -2.92
CA GLU A 231 16.52 -5.16 -2.38
C GLU A 231 15.43 -6.19 -2.04
N THR A 232 14.30 -5.74 -1.50
CA THR A 232 13.14 -6.60 -1.24
C THR A 232 12.69 -7.28 -2.51
N TRP A 233 12.53 -6.54 -3.60
CA TRP A 233 11.97 -7.11 -4.83
C TRP A 233 12.95 -8.04 -5.53
N ASN A 234 14.25 -7.73 -5.40
CA ASN A 234 15.31 -8.58 -5.88
C ASN A 234 15.42 -9.90 -5.09
N LYS A 235 15.29 -9.88 -3.75
CA LYS A 235 15.43 -11.07 -2.89
C LYS A 235 14.12 -11.85 -2.69
N TYR A 236 13.00 -11.14 -2.60
CA TYR A 236 11.68 -11.64 -2.19
C TYR A 236 10.59 -11.18 -3.17
N PRO A 237 10.61 -11.64 -4.43
CA PRO A 237 9.68 -11.16 -5.46
C PRO A 237 8.21 -11.52 -5.22
N PHE A 238 7.91 -12.39 -4.26
CA PHE A 238 6.54 -12.87 -3.99
C PHE A 238 5.88 -12.23 -2.75
N VAL A 239 6.54 -11.32 -2.04
CA VAL A 239 5.93 -10.69 -0.85
C VAL A 239 5.25 -9.35 -1.18
N PRO A 240 4.05 -9.07 -0.65
CA PRO A 240 3.30 -7.83 -0.91
C PRO A 240 3.74 -6.64 -0.02
N HIS A 241 4.86 -6.74 0.69
CA HIS A 241 5.38 -5.72 1.60
C HIS A 241 6.86 -5.42 1.34
N TRP A 242 7.35 -4.31 1.87
CA TRP A 242 8.78 -3.97 1.86
C TRP A 242 9.47 -4.62 3.08
N ALA A 243 10.54 -5.37 2.82
CA ALA A 243 11.31 -6.00 3.88
C ALA A 243 12.16 -4.96 4.62
N CYS A 244 12.17 -5.04 5.94
CA CYS A 244 13.08 -4.23 6.75
C CYS A 244 14.53 -4.72 6.63
N PRO A 245 15.53 -3.93 7.08
CA PRO A 245 16.94 -4.32 7.03
C PRO A 245 17.22 -5.66 7.70
N SER A 246 16.60 -5.94 8.85
CA SER A 246 16.77 -7.20 9.58
C SER A 246 16.34 -8.42 8.74
N CYS A 247 15.22 -8.31 8.00
CA CYS A 247 14.80 -9.38 7.08
C CYS A 247 15.74 -9.50 5.87
N LEU A 248 16.15 -8.37 5.27
CA LEU A 248 17.05 -8.36 4.10
C LEU A 248 18.43 -8.93 4.42
N ASN A 249 18.93 -8.68 5.62
CA ASN A 249 20.22 -9.15 6.11
C ASN A 249 20.19 -10.59 6.66
N GLY A 250 19.01 -11.23 6.69
CA GLY A 250 18.85 -12.61 7.16
C GLY A 250 18.85 -12.77 8.69
N GLU A 251 18.78 -11.68 9.45
CA GLU A 251 18.61 -11.71 10.92
C GLU A 251 17.19 -12.17 11.32
N SER A 252 16.22 -11.96 10.43
CA SER A 252 14.84 -12.44 10.57
C SER A 252 14.44 -13.20 9.30
N ASP A 253 14.07 -14.47 9.46
CA ASP A 253 13.66 -15.35 8.36
C ASP A 253 12.19 -15.16 7.93
N THR A 254 11.41 -14.34 8.65
CA THR A 254 9.95 -14.29 8.48
C THR A 254 9.54 -13.85 7.07
N THR A 255 10.21 -12.85 6.47
CA THR A 255 9.94 -12.45 5.08
C THR A 255 10.35 -13.55 4.10
N ALA A 256 11.50 -14.19 4.31
CA ALA A 256 11.99 -15.25 3.43
C ALA A 256 11.02 -16.45 3.42
N PHE A 257 10.54 -16.84 4.60
CA PHE A 257 9.50 -17.86 4.75
C PHE A 257 8.21 -17.48 4.02
N GLN A 258 7.72 -16.25 4.19
CA GLN A 258 6.52 -15.78 3.46
C GLN A 258 6.72 -15.80 1.95
N ASN A 259 7.89 -15.37 1.46
CA ASN A 259 8.23 -15.40 0.05
C ASN A 259 8.19 -16.83 -0.52
N GLU A 260 8.75 -17.81 0.20
CA GLU A 260 8.69 -19.22 -0.19
C GLU A 260 7.24 -19.70 -0.28
N LYS A 261 6.40 -19.41 0.71
CA LYS A 261 4.99 -19.82 0.71
C LYS A 261 4.17 -19.18 -0.39
N PHE A 262 4.45 -17.93 -0.74
CA PHE A 262 3.81 -17.29 -1.89
C PHE A 262 4.33 -17.80 -3.24
N SER A 263 5.62 -18.14 -3.33
CA SER A 263 6.19 -18.81 -4.50
C SER A 263 5.54 -20.18 -4.74
N GLU A 264 5.44 -21.01 -3.69
CA GLU A 264 4.74 -22.31 -3.74
C GLU A 264 3.28 -22.15 -4.22
N LEU A 265 2.58 -21.14 -3.70
CA LEU A 265 1.20 -20.86 -4.09
C LEU A 265 1.09 -20.40 -5.55
N ALA A 266 1.99 -19.53 -6.00
CA ALA A 266 2.02 -19.08 -7.39
C ALA A 266 2.25 -20.26 -8.36
N LEU A 267 3.16 -21.18 -8.02
CA LEU A 267 3.38 -22.41 -8.79
C LEU A 267 2.15 -23.32 -8.81
N ALA A 268 1.46 -23.45 -7.67
CA ALA A 268 0.23 -24.24 -7.58
C ALA A 268 -0.90 -23.69 -8.46
N ILE A 269 -0.92 -22.36 -8.66
CA ILE A 269 -1.82 -21.70 -9.62
C ILE A 269 -1.39 -22.05 -11.04
N SER A 270 -0.19 -21.65 -11.46
CA SER A 270 0.43 -22.04 -12.73
C SER A 270 1.90 -21.61 -12.78
N SER A 271 2.76 -22.36 -13.48
CA SER A 271 4.16 -21.98 -13.73
C SER A 271 4.27 -20.61 -14.41
N LYS A 272 3.44 -20.35 -15.41
CA LYS A 272 3.40 -19.06 -16.11
C LYS A 272 3.18 -17.87 -15.15
N PHE A 273 2.23 -17.99 -14.22
CA PHE A 273 1.95 -16.92 -13.26
C PHE A 273 3.12 -16.67 -12.30
N HIS A 274 3.81 -17.74 -11.89
CA HIS A 274 5.04 -17.65 -11.11
C HIS A 274 6.16 -16.94 -11.87
N ASP A 275 6.41 -17.34 -13.12
CA ASP A 275 7.40 -16.70 -14.00
C ASP A 275 7.07 -15.23 -14.27
N ASP A 276 5.79 -14.90 -14.47
CA ASP A 276 5.32 -13.53 -14.69
C ASP A 276 5.67 -12.61 -13.50
N ILE A 277 5.48 -13.08 -12.26
CA ILE A 277 5.84 -12.31 -11.05
C ILE A 277 7.35 -12.07 -10.98
N ILE A 278 8.17 -13.10 -11.23
CA ILE A 278 9.63 -12.97 -11.22
C ILE A 278 10.08 -11.97 -12.28
N ASN A 279 9.53 -12.08 -13.49
CA ASN A 279 9.92 -11.22 -14.60
C ASN A 279 9.50 -9.77 -14.38
N GLU A 280 8.30 -9.52 -13.83
CA GLU A 280 7.86 -8.16 -13.48
C GLU A 280 8.66 -7.57 -12.33
N SER A 281 8.98 -8.35 -11.29
CA SER A 281 9.86 -7.89 -10.21
C SER A 281 11.22 -7.45 -10.76
N LYS A 282 11.84 -8.25 -11.64
CA LYS A 282 13.10 -7.90 -12.31
C LYS A 282 13.00 -6.61 -13.12
N LYS A 283 11.90 -6.43 -13.87
CA LYS A 283 11.68 -5.21 -14.66
C LYS A 283 11.62 -3.99 -13.76
N VAL A 284 10.84 -4.03 -12.68
CA VAL A 284 10.72 -2.86 -11.80
C VAL A 284 12.04 -2.57 -11.09
N VAL A 285 12.79 -3.58 -10.66
CA VAL A 285 14.15 -3.38 -10.12
C VAL A 285 15.07 -2.70 -11.13
N GLN A 286 15.01 -3.08 -12.41
CA GLN A 286 15.80 -2.46 -13.48
C GLN A 286 15.38 -1.00 -13.73
N GLU A 287 14.07 -0.73 -13.78
CA GLU A 287 13.52 0.61 -14.01
C GLU A 287 13.87 1.56 -12.86
N LEU A 288 13.69 1.13 -11.62
CA LEU A 288 14.07 1.91 -10.44
C LEU A 288 15.58 2.19 -10.43
N ARG A 289 16.43 1.19 -10.69
CA ARG A 289 17.89 1.41 -10.78
C ARG A 289 18.26 2.43 -11.86
N LYS A 290 17.60 2.37 -13.02
CA LYS A 290 17.81 3.33 -14.10
C LYS A 290 17.42 4.74 -13.66
N TYR A 291 16.25 4.89 -13.05
CA TYR A 291 15.77 6.16 -12.50
C TYR A 291 16.78 6.77 -11.51
N TYR A 292 17.28 5.98 -10.55
CA TYR A 292 18.27 6.48 -9.59
C TYR A 292 19.58 6.88 -10.25
N ASN A 293 20.12 6.06 -11.16
CA ASN A 293 21.36 6.37 -11.89
C ASN A 293 21.25 7.64 -12.76
N GLU A 294 20.05 7.95 -13.28
CA GLU A 294 19.79 9.16 -14.06
C GLU A 294 19.64 10.39 -13.14
N SER A 295 18.99 10.23 -11.98
CA SER A 295 18.85 11.30 -10.99
C SER A 295 20.21 11.76 -10.43
N THR A 296 21.13 10.83 -10.14
CA THR A 296 22.46 11.14 -9.60
C THR A 296 23.43 11.81 -10.59
N LYS A 297 23.08 11.85 -11.88
CA LYS A 297 23.90 12.47 -12.94
C LYS A 297 23.46 13.90 -13.27
N SER A 298 22.32 14.33 -12.73
CA SER A 298 21.71 15.63 -13.04
C SER A 298 22.09 16.72 -12.04
N ASP A 299 22.85 16.35 -11.00
CA ASP A 299 23.46 17.22 -9.99
C ASP A 299 24.97 17.37 -10.27
#